data_AF-A0A936W6D5-F1
#
_entry.id   AF-A0A936W6D5-F1
#
_cell.length_a   1.000
_cell.length_b   1.000
_cell.length_c   1.000
_cell.angle_alpha   90.00
_cell.angle_beta   90.00
_cell.angle_gamma   90.00
#
_symmetry.space_group_name_H-M   'P 1'
#
loop_
_entity.id
_entity.type
_entity.pdbx_description
1 polymer ?
#
loop_
_entity_poly.entity_id
_entity_poly.type
_entity_poly.pdbx_seq_one_letter_code
_entity_poly.pdbx_strand_id
1 'polypeptide(L)'
;MPIRFIKAHELWPLRHKVLRPHMTLEDCDYPHDKDTDTFHLATVEEGRILCIGSFYKESSPKLKGWKQYRLRGMATEPERRGAGLGTDLIHFALEHLRAQQADVLWCNARENALPFYAKLGFTTHGGEFDIPGIGPHYLLSIKL
;
A
#
# COMPACT_ATOMS: atom_id res chain seq x y z
N MET A 1 -1.10 -15.48 9.14
CA MET A 1 0.38 -15.42 9.11
C MET A 1 0.84 -14.18 9.83
N PRO A 2 2.05 -14.15 10.44
CA PRO A 2 2.48 -12.98 11.21
C PRO A 2 2.74 -11.78 10.29
N ILE A 3 2.14 -10.65 10.63
CA ILE A 3 2.42 -9.35 10.04
C ILE A 3 3.47 -8.66 10.91
N ARG A 4 4.47 -8.05 10.28
CA ARG A 4 5.60 -7.42 10.96
C ARG A 4 5.86 -6.03 10.39
N PHE A 5 6.28 -5.13 11.27
CA PHE A 5 6.95 -3.90 10.84
C PHE A 5 8.34 -4.25 10.31
N ILE A 6 8.69 -3.72 9.14
CA ILE A 6 9.98 -3.97 8.49
C ILE A 6 10.58 -2.65 7.97
N LYS A 7 11.86 -2.67 7.62
CA LYS A 7 12.55 -1.53 7.01
C LYS A 7 12.23 -1.45 5.51
N ALA A 8 12.33 -0.24 4.95
CA ALA A 8 12.06 0.03 3.54
C ALA A 8 12.79 -0.93 2.57
N HIS A 9 14.09 -1.13 2.78
CA HIS A 9 14.93 -1.95 1.90
C HIS A 9 14.50 -3.42 1.85
N GLU A 10 13.86 -3.93 2.91
CA GLU A 10 13.38 -5.32 2.96
C GLU A 10 12.21 -5.55 1.98
N LEU A 11 11.50 -4.48 1.59
CA LEU A 11 10.39 -4.52 0.64
C LEU A 11 10.86 -4.60 -0.81
N TRP A 12 12.06 -4.10 -1.09
CA TRP A 12 12.52 -3.81 -2.46
C TRP A 12 12.48 -5.04 -3.36
N PRO A 13 12.91 -6.25 -2.93
CA PRO A 13 12.83 -7.44 -3.78
C PRO A 13 11.41 -7.74 -4.27
N LEU A 14 10.40 -7.61 -3.39
CA LEU A 14 9.01 -7.89 -3.77
C LEU A 14 8.38 -6.74 -4.56
N ARG A 15 8.74 -5.48 -4.26
CA ARG A 15 8.35 -4.31 -5.08
C ARG A 15 8.88 -4.44 -6.50
N HIS A 16 10.16 -4.80 -6.65
CA HIS A 16 10.80 -5.02 -7.94
C HIS A 16 10.09 -6.13 -8.70
N LYS A 17 10.00 -7.31 -8.10
CA LYS A 17 9.37 -8.49 -8.70
C LYS A 17 7.94 -8.25 -9.18
N VAL A 18 7.11 -7.53 -8.40
CA VAL A 18 5.66 -7.43 -8.67
C VAL A 18 5.24 -6.10 -9.29
N LEU A 19 5.83 -4.99 -8.86
CA LEU A 19 5.36 -3.66 -9.23
C LEU A 19 6.21 -3.01 -10.31
N ARG A 20 7.52 -3.31 -10.33
CA ARG A 20 8.52 -2.67 -11.20
C ARG A 20 9.49 -3.69 -11.83
N PRO A 21 9.02 -4.77 -12.48
CA PRO A 21 9.88 -5.86 -12.96
C PRO A 21 10.86 -5.45 -14.06
N HIS A 22 10.64 -4.29 -14.70
CA HIS A 22 11.46 -3.75 -15.79
C HIS A 22 12.41 -2.63 -15.34
N MET A 23 12.45 -2.32 -14.05
CA MET A 23 13.29 -1.25 -13.47
C MET A 23 14.44 -1.86 -12.65
N THR A 24 15.30 -1.05 -12.05
CA THR A 24 16.33 -1.55 -11.12
C THR A 24 15.76 -1.71 -9.70
N LEU A 25 16.55 -2.32 -8.80
CA LEU A 25 16.15 -2.46 -7.40
C LEU A 25 16.13 -1.09 -6.69
N GLU A 26 17.03 -0.19 -7.08
CA GLU A 26 17.14 1.18 -6.58
C GLU A 26 15.90 2.01 -6.93
N ASP A 27 15.28 1.74 -8.08
CA ASP A 27 13.98 2.33 -8.45
C ASP A 27 12.82 1.90 -7.52
N CYS A 28 13.06 0.96 -6.59
CA CYS A 28 12.12 0.59 -5.54
C CYS A 28 12.30 1.38 -4.24
N ASP A 29 13.28 2.28 -4.14
CA ASP A 29 13.41 3.28 -3.08
C ASP A 29 12.42 4.42 -3.34
N TYR A 30 11.33 4.49 -2.57
CA TYR A 30 10.31 5.52 -2.78
C TYR A 30 10.62 6.77 -1.95
N PRO A 31 10.29 7.98 -2.44
CA PRO A 31 10.69 9.24 -1.79
C PRO A 31 10.39 9.34 -0.29
N HIS A 32 9.26 8.79 0.16
CA HIS A 32 8.79 8.88 1.54
C HIS A 32 9.14 7.67 2.41
N ASP A 33 9.87 6.68 1.88
CA ASP A 33 10.19 5.45 2.62
C ASP A 33 11.04 5.69 3.87
N LYS A 34 11.77 6.81 3.89
CA LYS A 34 12.73 7.15 4.96
C LYS A 34 12.21 8.24 5.90
N ASP A 35 10.98 8.73 5.67
CA ASP A 35 10.39 9.74 6.54
C ASP A 35 10.13 9.14 7.94
N THR A 36 10.30 9.96 8.98
CA THR A 36 10.25 9.50 10.38
C THR A 36 8.95 8.83 10.77
N ASP A 37 7.83 9.25 10.19
CA ASP A 37 6.49 8.73 10.45
C ASP A 37 6.05 7.65 9.46
N THR A 38 6.91 7.25 8.53
CA THR A 38 6.64 6.18 7.58
C THR A 38 6.81 4.83 8.25
N PHE A 39 5.87 3.93 7.98
CA PHE A 39 5.98 2.55 8.39
C PHE A 39 5.70 1.60 7.23
N HIS A 40 6.31 0.42 7.31
CA HIS A 40 6.16 -0.62 6.32
C HIS A 40 5.76 -1.91 6.99
N LEU A 41 4.84 -2.62 6.36
CA LEU A 41 4.33 -3.89 6.84
C LEU A 41 4.67 -4.98 5.85
N ALA A 42 4.99 -6.16 6.38
CA ALA A 42 5.08 -7.39 5.62
C ALA A 42 4.39 -8.55 6.32
N THR A 43 3.74 -9.40 5.53
CA THR A 43 3.41 -10.76 5.93
C THR A 43 4.62 -11.65 5.67
N VAL A 44 5.12 -12.31 6.72
CA VAL A 44 6.34 -13.12 6.66
C VAL A 44 6.03 -14.58 6.99
N GLU A 45 6.52 -15.51 6.18
CA GLU A 45 6.41 -16.95 6.40
C GLU A 45 7.75 -17.60 6.09
N GLU A 46 8.30 -18.38 7.03
CA GLU A 46 9.59 -19.09 6.87
C GLU A 46 10.75 -18.17 6.39
N GLY A 47 10.77 -16.94 6.89
CA GLY A 47 11.78 -15.93 6.50
C GLY A 47 11.54 -15.28 5.13
N ARG A 48 10.46 -15.61 4.43
CA ARG A 48 10.10 -15.02 3.14
C ARG A 48 9.04 -13.93 3.31
N ILE A 49 9.22 -12.81 2.62
CA ILE A 49 8.23 -11.73 2.54
C ILE A 49 7.22 -12.07 1.43
N LEU A 50 5.96 -12.25 1.82
CA LEU A 50 4.91 -12.72 0.92
C LEU A 50 3.92 -11.62 0.51
N CYS A 51 3.75 -10.61 1.36
CA CYS A 51 2.86 -9.49 1.09
C CYS A 51 3.41 -8.25 1.78
N ILE A 52 3.32 -7.10 1.13
CA ILE A 52 3.90 -5.85 1.60
C ILE A 52 2.95 -4.67 1.40
N GLY A 53 3.12 -3.63 2.22
CA GLY A 53 2.52 -2.32 2.04
C GLY A 53 3.31 -1.24 2.80
N SER A 54 3.31 -0.01 2.31
CA SER A 54 4.01 1.13 2.91
C SER A 54 3.06 2.29 3.10
N PHE A 55 3.17 2.94 4.25
CA PHE A 55 2.19 3.90 4.74
C PHE A 55 2.91 5.11 5.29
N TYR A 56 2.55 6.29 4.81
CA TYR A 56 3.18 7.54 5.23
C TYR A 56 2.17 8.69 5.20
N LYS A 57 2.44 9.73 6.00
CA LYS A 57 1.58 10.91 6.08
C LYS A 57 1.63 11.67 4.75
N GLU A 58 0.49 11.80 4.09
CA GLU A 58 0.36 12.61 2.88
C GLU A 58 -1.10 13.04 2.76
N SER A 59 -1.35 14.34 2.67
CA SER A 59 -2.71 14.87 2.51
C SER A 59 -3.08 14.94 1.04
N SER A 60 -4.20 14.35 0.66
CA SER A 60 -4.79 14.54 -0.66
C SER A 60 -5.72 15.76 -0.62
N PRO A 61 -5.52 16.77 -1.50
CA PRO A 61 -6.41 17.94 -1.55
C PRO A 61 -7.83 17.59 -2.02
N LYS A 62 -8.02 16.38 -2.56
CA LYS A 62 -9.33 15.86 -3.03
C LYS A 62 -10.13 15.18 -1.90
N LEU A 63 -9.53 14.97 -0.74
CA LEU A 63 -10.13 14.23 0.38
C LEU A 63 -10.24 15.12 1.63
N LYS A 64 -11.31 14.93 2.39
CA LYS A 64 -11.50 15.57 3.70
C LYS A 64 -10.85 14.72 4.79
N GLY A 65 -10.24 15.36 5.78
CA GLY A 65 -9.58 14.70 6.92
C GLY A 65 -8.34 15.47 7.32
N TRP A 66 -8.04 15.51 8.61
CA TRP A 66 -6.93 16.30 9.17
C TRP A 66 -5.63 15.50 9.18
N LYS A 67 -5.71 14.20 9.46
CA LYS A 67 -4.58 13.29 9.51
C LYS A 67 -4.76 12.16 8.49
N GLN A 68 -4.20 12.33 7.31
CA GLN A 68 -4.31 11.41 6.19
C GLN A 68 -3.02 10.62 5.98
N TYR A 69 -3.15 9.34 5.62
CA TYR A 69 -2.03 8.50 5.22
C TYR A 69 -2.25 7.97 3.81
N ARG A 70 -1.15 7.82 3.08
CA ARG A 70 -1.14 7.20 1.76
C ARG A 70 -0.53 5.81 1.83
N LEU A 71 -1.24 4.83 1.26
CA LEU A 71 -0.71 3.50 0.95
C LEU A 71 0.04 3.53 -0.39
N ARG A 72 1.26 3.00 -0.38
CA ARG A 72 2.10 2.77 -1.56
C ARG A 72 2.74 1.40 -1.50
N GLY A 73 3.14 0.89 -2.66
CA GLY A 73 3.91 -0.36 -2.74
C GLY A 73 3.15 -1.61 -2.29
N MET A 74 1.82 -1.62 -2.40
CA MET A 74 1.02 -2.79 -2.06
C MET A 74 1.28 -3.93 -3.06
N ALA A 75 1.82 -5.05 -2.58
CA ALA A 75 2.10 -6.20 -3.43
C ALA A 75 1.93 -7.51 -2.65
N THR A 76 1.53 -8.56 -3.36
CA THR A 76 1.52 -9.93 -2.86
C THR A 76 2.27 -10.81 -3.86
N GLU A 77 3.12 -11.69 -3.33
CA GLU A 77 3.80 -12.76 -4.05
C GLU A 77 2.80 -13.47 -4.99
N PRO A 78 3.06 -13.51 -6.31
CA PRO A 78 2.16 -14.09 -7.31
C PRO A 78 1.54 -15.43 -6.90
N GLU A 79 2.34 -16.36 -6.38
CA GLU A 79 1.91 -17.71 -5.98
C GLU A 79 1.01 -17.73 -4.72
N ARG A 80 0.93 -16.61 -4.00
CA ARG A 80 0.17 -16.47 -2.74
C ARG A 80 -0.98 -15.47 -2.84
N ARG A 81 -1.29 -15.00 -4.06
CA ARG A 81 -2.49 -14.19 -4.30
C ARG A 81 -3.76 -15.02 -4.04
N GLY A 82 -4.83 -14.34 -3.64
CA GLY A 82 -6.09 -15.00 -3.28
C GLY A 82 -6.10 -15.68 -1.90
N ALA A 83 -4.97 -15.79 -1.20
CA ALA A 83 -4.87 -16.39 0.12
C ALA A 83 -5.19 -15.44 1.29
N GLY A 84 -5.81 -14.29 1.03
CA GLY A 84 -6.18 -13.31 2.06
C GLY A 84 -5.06 -12.42 2.60
N LEU A 85 -3.80 -12.61 2.20
CA LEU A 85 -2.65 -11.90 2.80
C LEU A 85 -2.73 -10.37 2.70
N GLY A 86 -3.18 -9.86 1.55
CA GLY A 86 -3.35 -8.41 1.37
C GLY A 86 -4.48 -7.84 2.23
N THR A 87 -5.55 -8.62 2.43
CA THR A 87 -6.68 -8.24 3.29
C THR A 87 -6.21 -8.14 4.75
N ASP A 88 -5.53 -9.17 5.25
CA ASP A 88 -4.98 -9.18 6.61
C ASP A 88 -4.02 -8.01 6.85
N LEU A 89 -3.13 -7.75 5.88
CA LEU A 89 -2.15 -6.65 5.96
C LEU A 89 -2.85 -5.28 6.02
N ILE A 90 -3.87 -5.05 5.19
CA ILE A 90 -4.64 -3.80 5.24
C ILE A 90 -5.40 -3.67 6.56
N HIS A 91 -6.07 -4.71 7.05
CA HIS A 91 -6.77 -4.65 8.34
C HIS A 91 -5.83 -4.28 9.49
N PHE A 92 -4.67 -4.93 9.56
CA PHE A 92 -3.63 -4.57 10.54
C PHE A 92 -3.20 -3.11 10.40
N ALA A 93 -2.99 -2.63 9.17
CA ALA A 93 -2.62 -1.23 8.93
C ALA A 93 -3.72 -0.26 9.38
N LEU A 94 -4.99 -0.57 9.14
CA LEU A 94 -6.13 0.26 9.57
C LEU A 94 -6.20 0.35 11.10
N GLU A 95 -6.01 -0.77 11.81
CA GLU A 95 -5.95 -0.76 13.29
C GLU A 95 -4.79 0.11 13.80
N HIS A 96 -3.60 -0.05 13.21
CA HIS A 96 -2.44 0.76 13.58
C HIS A 96 -2.68 2.26 13.30
N LEU A 97 -3.27 2.60 12.17
CA LEU A 97 -3.58 4.00 11.80
C LEU A 97 -4.65 4.61 12.70
N ARG A 98 -5.67 3.84 13.11
CA ARG A 98 -6.66 4.28 14.12
C ARG A 98 -6.00 4.57 15.47
N ALA A 99 -5.07 3.72 15.91
CA ALA A 99 -4.30 3.97 17.13
C ALA A 99 -3.45 5.25 17.03
N GLN A 100 -3.03 5.61 15.81
CA GLN A 100 -2.39 6.89 15.52
C GLN A 100 -3.38 8.05 15.32
N GLN A 101 -4.69 7.87 15.50
CA GLN A 101 -5.72 8.89 15.27
C GLN A 101 -5.71 9.45 13.84
N ALA A 102 -5.36 8.64 12.84
CA ALA A 102 -5.54 9.01 11.45
C ALA A 102 -7.03 8.97 11.08
N ASP A 103 -7.46 9.87 10.21
CA ASP A 103 -8.85 9.99 9.76
C ASP A 103 -9.11 9.23 8.45
N VAL A 104 -8.08 9.14 7.60
CA VAL A 104 -8.19 8.61 6.24
C VAL A 104 -6.94 7.84 5.86
N LEU A 105 -7.15 6.66 5.30
CA LEU A 105 -6.16 5.99 4.46
C LEU A 105 -6.58 6.10 3.00
N TRP A 106 -5.67 6.51 2.13
CA TRP A 106 -5.93 6.63 0.70
C TRP A 106 -4.83 6.02 -0.16
N CYS A 107 -5.13 5.73 -1.42
CA CYS A 107 -4.15 5.25 -2.38
C CYS A 107 -4.52 5.65 -3.81
N ASN A 108 -3.53 5.58 -4.70
CA ASN A 108 -3.80 5.52 -6.13
C ASN A 108 -3.75 4.05 -6.51
N ALA A 109 -4.91 3.44 -6.75
CA ALA A 109 -5.01 2.03 -7.09
C ALA A 109 -5.00 1.85 -8.60
N ARG A 110 -4.31 0.80 -9.09
CA ARG A 110 -4.46 0.33 -10.46
C ARG A 110 -5.89 -0.16 -10.68
N GLU A 111 -6.40 -0.02 -11.91
CA GLU A 111 -7.76 -0.46 -12.27
C GLU A 111 -8.04 -1.92 -11.86
N ASN A 112 -7.10 -2.82 -12.12
CA ASN A 112 -7.23 -4.25 -11.79
C ASN A 112 -7.29 -4.56 -10.28
N ALA A 113 -6.89 -3.60 -9.42
CA ALA A 113 -6.92 -3.74 -7.97
C ALA A 113 -8.20 -3.14 -7.35
N LEU A 114 -9.06 -2.47 -8.14
CA LEU A 114 -10.31 -1.89 -7.64
C LEU A 114 -11.21 -2.90 -6.90
N PRO A 115 -11.44 -4.14 -7.41
CA PRO A 115 -12.29 -5.10 -6.69
C PRO A 115 -11.71 -5.52 -5.34
N PHE A 116 -10.38 -5.51 -5.19
CA PHE A 116 -9.71 -5.81 -3.92
C PHE A 116 -9.98 -4.71 -2.89
N TYR A 117 -9.76 -3.44 -3.26
CA TYR A 117 -9.98 -2.32 -2.35
C TYR A 117 -11.47 -2.10 -2.04
N ALA A 118 -12.37 -2.32 -3.00
CA ALA A 118 -13.81 -2.24 -2.79
C ALA A 118 -14.30 -3.24 -1.73
N LYS A 119 -13.79 -4.48 -1.75
CA LYS A 119 -14.10 -5.50 -0.71
C LYS A 119 -13.63 -5.11 0.68
N LEU A 120 -12.59 -4.28 0.77
CA LEU A 120 -12.06 -3.73 2.02
C LEU A 120 -12.80 -2.48 2.51
N GLY A 121 -13.78 -1.98 1.74
CA GLY A 121 -14.57 -0.80 2.08
C GLY A 121 -13.98 0.53 1.60
N PHE A 122 -12.99 0.51 0.71
CA PHE A 122 -12.52 1.73 0.07
C PHE A 122 -13.57 2.26 -0.92
N THR A 123 -13.68 3.58 -0.97
CA THR A 123 -14.51 4.32 -1.93
C THR A 123 -13.62 4.91 -3.02
N THR A 124 -14.02 4.76 -4.28
CA THR A 124 -13.37 5.40 -5.44
C THR A 124 -13.85 6.85 -5.58
N HIS A 125 -12.94 7.76 -5.91
CA HIS A 125 -13.20 9.19 -6.06
C HIS A 125 -12.78 9.69 -7.44
N GLY A 126 -13.69 10.39 -8.11
CA GLY A 126 -13.45 10.93 -9.46
C GLY A 126 -13.35 9.83 -10.53
N GLY A 127 -12.70 10.17 -11.64
CA GLY A 127 -12.45 9.25 -12.75
C GLY A 127 -11.02 8.72 -12.77
N GLU A 128 -10.76 7.88 -13.78
CA GLU A 128 -9.42 7.39 -14.10
C GLU A 128 -8.44 8.53 -14.38
N PHE A 129 -7.18 8.33 -14.02
CA PHE A 129 -6.07 9.16 -14.48
C PHE A 129 -4.84 8.29 -14.73
N ASP A 130 -4.02 8.69 -15.71
CA ASP A 130 -2.78 7.99 -16.02
C ASP A 130 -1.65 8.45 -15.10
N ILE A 131 -0.84 7.49 -14.65
CA ILE A 131 0.45 7.76 -14.01
C ILE A 131 1.55 7.34 -14.99
N PRO A 132 2.43 8.28 -15.43
CA PRO A 132 3.48 7.98 -16.40
C PRO A 132 4.30 6.75 -16.02
N GLY A 133 4.40 5.80 -16.95
CA GLY A 133 5.16 4.56 -16.80
C GLY A 133 4.51 3.47 -15.93
N ILE A 134 3.33 3.72 -15.36
CA ILE A 134 2.61 2.75 -14.51
C ILE A 134 1.16 2.53 -14.99
N GLY A 135 0.59 3.43 -15.79
CA GLY A 135 -0.71 3.27 -16.46
C GLY A 135 -1.90 3.83 -15.67
N PRO A 136 -3.13 3.35 -15.95
CA PRO A 136 -4.36 3.91 -15.39
C PRO A 136 -4.52 3.62 -13.90
N HIS A 137 -4.90 4.66 -13.15
CA HIS A 137 -5.14 4.61 -11.71
C HIS A 137 -6.39 5.38 -11.32
N TYR A 138 -6.88 5.07 -10.13
CA TYR A 138 -8.03 5.70 -9.49
C TYR A 138 -7.65 6.13 -8.08
N LEU A 139 -8.20 7.25 -7.62
CA LEU A 139 -8.04 7.71 -6.24
C LEU A 139 -9.05 6.95 -5.36
N LEU A 140 -8.56 6.22 -4.38
CA LEU A 140 -9.41 5.49 -3.43
C LEU A 140 -9.12 5.96 -2.01
N SER A 141 -10.15 5.94 -1.16
CA SER A 141 -9.96 6.19 0.27
C SER A 141 -10.89 5.35 1.14
N ILE A 142 -10.48 5.13 2.38
CA ILE A 142 -11.32 4.61 3.45
C ILE A 142 -11.20 5.55 4.66
N LYS A 143 -12.33 5.82 5.31
CA LYS A 143 -12.35 6.56 6.57
C LYS A 143 -12.00 5.60 7.72
N LEU A 144 -11.20 6.08 8.65
CA LEU A 144 -10.73 5.30 9.80
C LEU A 144 -11.64 5.47 11.02
#